data_AF-A0AAV3HA27-F1
#
_entry.id   AF-A0AAV3HA27-F1
#
_cell.length_a   1.000
_cell.length_b   1.000
_cell.length_c   1.000
_cell.angle_alpha   90.00
_cell.angle_beta   90.00
_cell.angle_gamma   90.00
#
_symmetry.space_group_name_H-M   'P 1'
#
loop_
_entity.id
_entity.type
_entity.pdbx_description
1 polymer ?
#
loop_
_entity_poly.entity_id
_entity_poly.type
_entity_poly.pdbx_seq_one_letter_code
_entity_poly.pdbx_strand_id
1 'polypeptide(L)' 'MATTNAFSLASPPLARICLHGDLQRFGRRLSLYVNTAAEAIRALSMQ' A
#
# COMPACT_ATOMS: atom_id res chain seq x y z
N MET A 1 20.69 -10.61 8.35
CA MET A 1 19.42 -10.50 9.09
C MET A 1 18.54 -9.51 8.36
N ALA A 2 17.25 -9.81 8.20
CA ALA A 2 16.31 -9.02 7.39
C ALA A 2 16.10 -7.62 7.98
N THR A 3 16.32 -6.59 7.16
CA THR A 3 15.99 -5.20 7.47
C THR A 3 14.47 -5.05 7.51
N THR A 4 13.88 -5.20 8.70
CA THR A 4 12.49 -4.83 8.93
C THR A 4 12.38 -3.32 8.78
N ASN A 5 11.92 -2.87 7.61
CA ASN A 5 11.57 -1.48 7.35
C ASN A 5 10.33 -1.12 8.19
N ALA A 6 10.56 -0.85 9.48
CA ALA A 6 9.55 -0.37 10.39
C ALA A 6 9.23 1.08 10.01
N PHE A 7 8.26 1.25 9.12
CA PHE A 7 7.58 2.52 8.92
C PHE A 7 7.03 2.99 10.27
N SER A 8 7.51 4.15 10.70
CA SER A 8 7.40 4.69 12.05
C SER A 8 5.96 4.75 12.59
N LEU A 9 5.79 4.36 13.86
CA LEU A 9 4.55 4.31 14.68
C LEU A 9 3.83 5.67 14.91
N ALA A 10 4.13 6.71 14.14
CA ALA A 10 3.55 8.04 14.27
C ALA A 10 2.58 8.30 13.10
N SER A 11 1.32 7.90 13.29
CA SER A 11 0.25 7.85 12.26
C SER A 11 0.60 6.92 11.07
N PRO A 12 -0.35 6.08 10.60
CA PRO A 12 -0.06 5.21 9.47
C PRO A 12 0.42 6.07 8.29
N PRO A 13 1.61 5.78 7.72
CA PRO A 13 2.10 6.52 6.58
C PRO A 13 1.08 6.39 5.46
N LEU A 14 0.67 7.52 4.88
CA LEU A 14 -0.18 7.50 3.70
C LEU A 14 0.61 6.86 2.56
N ALA A 15 0.31 5.59 2.28
CA ALA A 15 0.89 4.85 1.18
C ALA A 15 0.11 5.19 -0.10
N ARG A 16 0.80 5.77 -1.09
CA ARG A 16 0.25 5.96 -2.43
C ARG A 16 0.70 4.81 -3.33
N ILE A 17 -0.27 4.06 -3.85
CA ILE A 17 -0.04 2.96 -4.78
C ILE A 17 -0.40 3.45 -6.17
N CYS A 18 0.57 3.41 -7.09
CA CYS A 18 0.36 3.67 -8.51
C CYS A 18 0.29 2.32 -9.23
N LEU A 19 -0.85 2.05 -9.86
CA LEU A 19 -1.05 0.84 -10.65
C LEU A 19 -0.73 1.14 -12.11
N HIS A 20 0.00 0.23 -12.76
CA HIS A 20 0.45 0.34 -14.16
C HIS A 20 0.04 -0.90 -14.95
N GLY A 21 -0.02 -0.78 -16.28
CA GLY A 21 -0.45 -1.87 -17.16
C GLY A 21 -1.89 -2.32 -16.87
N ASP A 22 -2.12 -3.63 -16.83
CA ASP A 22 -3.43 -4.25 -16.57
C ASP A 22 -4.02 -3.90 -15.20
N LEU A 23 -3.18 -3.53 -14.21
CA LEU A 23 -3.67 -3.13 -12.90
C LEU A 23 -4.30 -1.73 -12.91
N GLN A 24 -4.08 -0.91 -13.95
CA GLN A 24 -4.72 0.42 -14.07
C GLN A 24 -6.26 0.35 -14.09
N ARG A 25 -6.83 -0.80 -14.48
CA ARG A 25 -8.28 -1.02 -14.48
C ARG A 25 -8.90 -0.95 -13.08
N PHE A 26 -8.11 -1.22 -12.04
CA PHE A 26 -8.52 -1.11 -10.64
C PHE A 26 -8.35 0.31 -10.07
N GLY A 27 -7.82 1.25 -10.87
CA GLY A 27 -7.56 2.63 -10.48
C GLY A 27 -6.10 3.01 -10.67
N ARG A 28 -5.85 4.14 -11.34
CA ARG A 28 -4.48 4.59 -11.66
C ARG A 28 -3.66 4.97 -10.42
N ARG A 29 -4.34 5.39 -9.34
CA ARG A 29 -3.70 5.80 -8.08
C ARG A 29 -4.65 5.59 -6.90
N LEU A 30 -4.23 4.77 -5.94
CA LEU A 30 -4.95 4.57 -4.67
C LEU A 30 -4.11 5.14 -3.52
N SER A 31 -4.75 5.92 -2.66
CA SER A 31 -4.14 6.43 -1.43
C SER A 31 -4.71 5.64 -0.27
N LEU A 32 -3.89 4.83 0.38
CA LEU A 32 -4.29 3.99 1.50
C LEU A 32 -3.46 4.36 2.73
N TYR A 33 -4.09 4.36 3.89
CA TYR A 33 -3.40 4.47 5.17
C TYR A 33 -3.06 3.07 5.65
N VAL A 34 -1.83 2.62 5.42
CA VAL A 34 -1.39 1.27 5.81
C VAL A 34 0.00 1.34 6.41
N ASN A 35 0.26 0.47 7.37
CA ASN A 35 1.59 0.39 7.99
C ASN A 35 2.52 -0.56 7.24
N THR A 36 1.96 -1.46 6.42
CA THR A 36 2.71 -2.49 5.72
C THR A 36 2.24 -2.71 4.28
N ALA A 37 3.14 -3.21 3.43
CA ALA A 37 2.81 -3.57 2.05
C ALA A 37 1.74 -4.69 1.98
N ALA A 38 1.77 -5.65 2.91
CA ALA A 38 0.78 -6.72 2.95
C ALA A 38 -0.64 -6.21 3.24
N GLU A 39 -0.76 -5.24 4.16
CA GLU A 39 -2.03 -4.58 4.45
C GLU A 39 -2.54 -3.78 3.24
N ALA A 40 -1.64 -3.11 2.51
CA ALA A 40 -1.95 -2.45 1.24
C ALA A 40 -2.54 -3.42 0.21
N ILE A 41 -1.89 -4.57 -0.01
CA ILE A 41 -2.35 -5.58 -0.98
C ILE A 41 -3.69 -6.18 -0.53
N ARG A 42 -3.85 -6.45 0.77
CA ARG A 42 -5.12 -6.96 1.31
C ARG A 42 -6.26 -5.96 1.13
N ALA A 43 -6.00 -4.66 1.35
CA ALA A 43 -6.98 -3.61 1.12
C ALA A 43 -7.35 -3.48 -0.37
N LEU A 44 -6.39 -3.62 -1.28
CA LEU A 44 -6.65 -3.66 -2.72
C LEU A 44 -7.46 -4.89 -3.13
N SER A 45 -7.23 -6.04 -2.51
CA SER A 45 -7.95 -7.29 -2.81
C SER A 45 -9.36 -7.35 -2.23
N MET A 46 -9.69 -6.47 -1.28
CA MET A 46 -11.02 -6.38 -0.64
C MET A 46 -11.98 -5.42 -1.38
N GLN A 47 -11.50 -4.72 -2.42
CA GLN A 47 -12.27 -3.77 -3.23
C GLN A 47 -12.88 -4.48 -4.45
#